data_AF-A0A7C6NSI2-F1
#
_entry.id   AF-A0A7C6NSI2-F1
#
_cell.length_a   1.000
_cell.length_b   1.000
_cell.length_c   1.000
_cell.angle_alpha   90.00
_cell.angle_beta   90.00
_cell.angle_gamma   90.00
#
_symmetry.space_group_name_H-M   'P 1'
#
loop_
_entity.id
_entity.type
_entity.pdbx_description
1 polymer ?
#
loop_
_entity_poly.entity_id
_entity_poly.type
_entity_poly.pdbx_seq_one_letter_code
_entity_poly.pdbx_strand_id
1 'polypeptide(L)' 'QAAAVTAGPAATADYYPSPSPSGEEMVFLRLERFDQGSLYLQLLTAPEKAVEVLRGLRGNPGYYGNYYPEWISVYWF' A
#
# COMPACT_ATOMS: atom_id res chain seq x y z
N GLN A 1 -3.05 23.36 2.13
CA GLN A 1 -2.71 22.47 3.25
C GLN A 1 -2.50 21.08 2.68
N ALA A 2 -1.46 20.34 3.08
CA ALA A 2 -1.27 18.97 2.60
C ALA A 2 -2.25 18.03 3.32
N ALA A 3 -2.92 17.15 2.57
CA ALA A 3 -3.83 16.14 3.10
C ALA A 3 -3.19 14.75 2.97
N ALA A 4 -3.44 13.87 3.94
CA ALA A 4 -2.99 12.48 3.85
C ALA A 4 -3.72 11.77 2.70
N VAL A 5 -2.97 11.03 1.88
CA VAL A 5 -3.51 10.34 0.69
C VAL A 5 -4.07 8.97 1.06
N THR A 6 -3.58 8.35 2.14
CA THR A 6 -4.09 7.10 2.68
C THR A 6 -4.57 7.29 4.12
N ALA A 7 -5.45 6.38 4.57
CA ALA A 7 -5.88 6.31 5.96
C ALA A 7 -5.67 4.88 6.49
N GLY A 8 -5.18 4.75 7.72
CA GLY A 8 -4.89 3.45 8.32
C GLY A 8 -4.51 3.55 9.80
N PRO A 9 -4.39 2.39 10.50
CA PRO A 9 -3.94 2.37 11.89
C PRO A 9 -2.52 2.95 12.03
N ALA A 10 -2.27 3.66 13.13
CA ALA A 10 -0.98 4.31 13.39
C ALA A 10 0.23 3.35 13.46
N ALA A 11 0.00 2.05 13.67
CA ALA A 11 1.03 1.01 13.74
C ALA A 11 1.31 0.34 12.38
N THR A 12 0.88 0.96 11.27
CA THR A 12 1.07 0.44 9.91
C THR A 12 1.86 1.41 9.05
N ALA A 13 2.42 0.92 7.95
CA ALA A 13 3.13 1.74 6.98
C ALA A 13 2.74 1.35 5.55
N ASP A 14 2.47 2.35 4.72
CA ASP A 14 2.03 2.17 3.33
C ASP A 14 3.21 2.35 2.35
N TYR A 15 3.36 1.42 1.41
CA TYR A 15 4.44 1.33 0.44
C TYR A 15 3.90 1.03 -0.97
N TYR A 16 4.74 1.30 -1.97
CA TYR A 16 4.50 1.01 -3.39
C TYR A 16 3.16 1.53 -3.91
N PRO A 17 2.87 2.85 -3.77
CA PRO A 17 1.66 3.42 -4.33
C PRO A 17 1.69 3.26 -5.86
N SER A 18 0.64 2.65 -6.40
CA SER A 18 0.40 2.51 -7.83
C SER A 18 -0.96 3.14 -8.16
N PRO A 19 -1.00 4.41 -8.60
CA PRO A 19 -2.24 5.02 -9.04
C PRO A 19 -2.73 4.39 -10.35
N SER A 20 -4.05 4.25 -10.48
CA SER A 20 -4.72 3.84 -11.70
C SER A 20 -4.52 4.87 -12.84
N PRO A 21 -4.63 4.47 -14.12
CA PRO A 21 -4.52 5.39 -15.26
C PRO A 21 -5.58 6.50 -15.25
N SER A 22 -6.77 6.23 -14.70
CA SER A 22 -7.82 7.25 -14.51
C SER A 22 -7.48 8.24 -13.39
N GLY A 23 -6.58 7.87 -12.48
CA GLY A 23 -6.24 8.64 -11.29
C GLY A 23 -7.33 8.64 -10.22
N GLU A 24 -8.34 7.79 -10.33
CA GLU A 24 -9.44 7.72 -9.35
C GLU A 24 -9.14 6.77 -8.19
N GLU A 25 -8.36 5.73 -8.48
CA GLU A 25 -8.03 4.66 -7.56
C GLU A 25 -6.51 4.49 -7.42
N MET A 26 -6.09 3.88 -6.32
CA MET A 26 -4.70 3.52 -6.06
C MET A 26 -4.63 2.15 -5.39
N VAL A 27 -3.67 1.34 -5.83
CA VAL A 27 -3.23 0.13 -5.14
C VAL A 27 -1.98 0.43 -4.33
N PHE A 28 -1.88 -0.09 -3.12
CA PHE A 28 -0.67 0.01 -2.30
C PHE A 28 -0.53 -1.19 -1.38
N LEU A 29 0.68 -1.41 -0.88
CA LEU A 29 1.00 -2.39 0.15
C LEU A 29 0.94 -1.72 1.52
N ARG A 30 0.16 -2.26 2.45
CA ARG A 30 0.20 -1.86 3.86
C ARG A 30 0.88 -2.95 4.68
N LEU A 31 1.89 -2.56 5.43
CA LEU A 31 2.60 -3.44 6.35
C LEU A 31 2.00 -3.37 7.75
N GLU A 32 1.62 -4.51 8.31
CA GLU A 32 1.38 -4.68 9.76
C GLU A 32 2.62 -5.18 10.51
N ARG A 33 3.61 -5.72 9.80
CA ARG A 33 4.92 -6.13 10.34
C ARG A 33 6.00 -5.90 9.28
N PHE A 34 7.26 -5.86 9.71
CA PHE A 34 8.41 -5.59 8.82
C PHE A 34 8.61 -6.61 7.68
N ASP A 35 7.94 -7.75 7.69
CA ASP A 35 8.05 -8.81 6.67
C ASP A 35 6.67 -9.33 6.23
N GLN A 36 5.59 -8.61 6.62
CA GLN A 36 4.23 -9.04 6.36
C GLN A 36 3.28 -7.85 6.14
N GLY A 37 2.45 -7.98 5.10
CA GLY A 37 1.51 -6.96 4.67
C GLY A 37 0.30 -7.50 3.93
N SER A 38 -0.55 -6.58 3.51
CA SER A 38 -1.67 -6.82 2.61
C SER A 38 -1.73 -5.76 1.52
N LEU A 39 -2.23 -6.11 0.34
CA LEU A 39 -2.58 -5.13 -0.70
C LEU A 39 -3.95 -4.54 -0.43
N TYR A 40 -4.04 -3.24 -0.65
CA TYR A 40 -5.26 -2.47 -0.58
C TYR A 40 -5.54 -1.79 -1.91
N LEU A 41 -6.81 -1.72 -2.28
CA LEU A 41 -7.35 -0.84 -3.32
C LEU A 41 -8.12 0.29 -2.64
N GLN A 42 -7.88 1.53 -3.05
CA GLN A 42 -8.47 2.70 -2.41
C GLN A 42 -8.88 3.75 -3.45
N LEU A 43 -10.07 4.32 -3.29
CA LEU A 43 -10.47 5.54 -3.98
C LEU A 43 -9.72 6.75 -3.41
N LEU A 44 -9.15 7.61 -4.25
CA LEU A 44 -8.44 8.81 -3.79
C LEU A 44 -9.36 9.82 -3.09
N THR A 45 -10.67 9.76 -3.36
CA THR A 45 -11.69 10.62 -2.73
C THR A 45 -12.23 10.08 -1.41
N ALA A 46 -11.93 8.83 -1.06
CA ALA A 46 -12.45 8.16 0.14
C ALA A 46 -11.39 7.22 0.76
N PRO A 47 -10.27 7.78 1.28
CA PRO A 47 -9.16 6.99 1.79
C PRO A 47 -9.52 6.07 2.97
N GLU A 48 -10.53 6.45 3.76
CA GLU A 48 -11.06 5.66 4.87
C GLU A 48 -11.78 4.37 4.43
N LYS A 49 -12.07 4.22 3.14
CA LYS A 49 -12.76 3.07 2.55
C LYS A 49 -11.83 2.13 1.79
N ALA A 50 -10.53 2.17 2.06
CA ALA A 50 -9.58 1.23 1.47
C ALA A 50 -10.01 -0.23 1.69
N VAL A 51 -10.04 -1.01 0.61
CA VAL A 51 -10.46 -2.42 0.62
C VAL A 51 -9.23 -3.31 0.55
N GLU A 52 -9.09 -4.25 1.49
CA GLU A 52 -8.05 -5.28 1.44
C GLU A 52 -8.36 -6.27 0.31
N VAL A 53 -7.50 -6.35 -0.70
CA VAL A 53 -7.69 -7.20 -1.88
C VAL A 53 -6.86 -8.48 -1.83
N LEU A 54 -5.73 -8.47 -1.11
CA LEU A 54 -4.88 -9.64 -0.91
C LEU A 54 -4.19 -9.58 0.44
N ARG A 55 -4.41 -10.59 1.29
CA ARG A 55 -3.86 -10.64 2.65
C ARG A 55 -2.67 -11.57 2.77
N GLY A 56 -1.76 -11.22 3.67
CA GLY A 56 -0.71 -12.13 4.16
C GLY A 56 0.46 -12.27 3.20
N LEU A 57 0.70 -11.24 2.40
CA LEU A 57 1.91 -11.12 1.62
C LEU A 57 3.11 -11.08 2.56
N ARG A 58 4.15 -11.81 2.19
CA ARG A 58 5.43 -11.80 2.87
C ARG A 58 6.52 -11.38 1.91
N GLY A 59 7.46 -10.61 2.41
CA GLY A 59 8.64 -10.23 1.65
C GLY A 59 9.80 -9.92 2.57
N ASN A 60 10.95 -9.71 1.94
CA ASN A 60 12.18 -9.40 2.66
C ASN A 60 12.25 -7.89 2.92
N PRO A 61 12.62 -7.42 4.12
CA PRO A 61 12.75 -6.00 4.43
C PRO A 61 13.97 -5.32 3.76
N GLY A 62 14.70 -6.04 2.91
CA GLY A 62 15.95 -5.60 2.31
C GLY A 62 17.13 -5.73 3.27
N TYR A 63 18.34 -5.55 2.76
CA TYR A 63 19.58 -5.74 3.51
C TYR A 63 19.69 -4.83 4.76
N TYR A 64 19.19 -3.59 4.66
CA TYR A 64 19.29 -2.58 5.72
C TYR A 64 17.98 -2.38 6.50
N GLY A 65 16.87 -3.02 6.10
CA GLY A 65 15.58 -2.89 6.78
C GLY A 65 14.88 -1.53 6.69
N ASN A 66 15.51 -0.54 6.05
CA ASN A 66 14.99 0.82 5.86
C ASN A 66 14.52 1.10 4.42
N TYR A 67 14.91 0.27 3.46
CA TYR A 67 14.47 0.35 2.07
C TYR A 67 13.94 -1.01 1.65
N TYR A 68 12.62 -1.12 1.64
CA TYR A 68 11.95 -2.34 1.25
C TYR A 68 12.04 -2.47 -0.27
N PRO A 69 12.54 -3.59 -0.82
CA PRO A 69 12.42 -3.87 -2.25
C PRO A 69 10.95 -4.11 -2.60
N GLU A 70 10.51 -3.74 -3.81
CA GLU A 70 9.14 -4.03 -4.26
C GLU A 70 8.80 -5.52 -4.10
N TRP A 71 7.72 -5.80 -3.35
CA TRP A 71 7.23 -7.17 -3.15
C TRP A 71 6.25 -7.60 -4.24
N ILE A 72 5.70 -6.63 -4.96
CA ILE A 72 4.61 -6.81 -5.93
C ILE A 72 4.80 -5.85 -7.10
N SER A 73 4.26 -6.21 -8.26
CA SER A 73 4.15 -5.33 -9.42
C SER A 73 2.68 -5.24 -9.81
N VAL A 74 2.16 -4.02 -9.96
CA VAL A 74 0.78 -3.74 -10.35
C VAL A 74 0.75 -3.38 -11.83
N TYR A 75 -0.11 -4.05 -12.60
CA TYR A 75 -0.35 -3.73 -14.00
C TYR A 75 -1.83 -3.36 -14.16
N TRP A 76 -2.06 -2.11 -14.51
CA TRP A 76 -3.39 -1.60 -14.82
C TRP A 76 -3.74 -1.90 -16.29
N PHE A 77 -5.04 -2.07 -16.56
CA PHE A 77 -5.57 -2.22 -17.91
C PHE A 77 -5.91 -0.87 -18.53
#